data_AF-A0A1G0IUR7-F1
#
_entry.id   AF-A0A1G0IUR7-F1
#
_cell.length_a   1.000
_cell.length_b   1.000
_cell.length_c   1.000
_cell.angle_alpha   90.00
_cell.angle_beta   90.00
_cell.angle_gamma   90.00
#
_symmetry.space_group_name_H-M   'P 1'
#
loop_
_entity.id
_entity.type
_entity.pdbx_description
1 polymer ?
#
loop_
_entity_poly.entity_id
_entity_poly.type
_entity_poly.pdbx_seq_one_letter_code
_entity_poly.pdbx_strand_id
1 'polypeptide(L)'
;MVPYKGILEKMQTAPTSPVSYAMTLSDAVLPLNAYLGQRLTLTFTGREFCTQCGRVVKKRFQDAYCYPCFLEVQACGLCMIHPERCCIEKTGCDVTQWAHASCGVPHVVYLANSSGLKVGITRVSQQPTRWLDQGAIAALPFLWVPNRYQAGQLEVVFKTHVADKTNWRRLLLGVAEPVDLMAERERLWALVSGEIEVCAATFKDAGWTRLTETIR
;
A
#
# COMPACT_ATOMS: atom_id res chain seq x y z
N MET A 1 15.04 -27.28 -17.62
CA MET A 1 14.45 -25.99 -17.19
C MET A 1 15.09 -24.90 -18.02
N VAL A 2 14.29 -24.01 -18.62
CA VAL A 2 14.80 -22.86 -19.37
C VAL A 2 15.21 -21.78 -18.35
N PRO A 3 16.47 -21.32 -18.33
CA PRO A 3 16.88 -20.25 -17.45
C PRO A 3 16.30 -18.92 -17.95
N TYR A 4 15.62 -18.19 -17.07
CA TYR A 4 15.18 -16.81 -17.32
C TYR A 4 16.16 -15.83 -16.67
N LYS A 5 16.38 -14.69 -17.33
CA LYS A 5 17.26 -13.63 -16.83
C LYS A 5 16.68 -12.28 -17.22
N GLY A 6 16.58 -11.38 -16.26
CA GLY A 6 16.07 -10.02 -16.47
C GLY A 6 16.17 -9.20 -15.19
N ILE A 7 15.68 -7.98 -15.25
CA ILE A 7 15.50 -7.11 -14.09
C ILE A 7 14.23 -7.58 -13.39
N LEU A 8 14.35 -7.95 -12.10
CA LEU A 8 13.18 -8.29 -11.30
C LEU A 8 12.37 -7.02 -11.02
N GLU A 9 11.14 -7.02 -11.50
CA GLU A 9 10.18 -5.95 -11.30
C GLU A 9 9.09 -6.35 -10.30
N LYS A 10 8.19 -5.42 -9.99
CA LYS A 10 7.04 -5.72 -9.12
C LYS A 10 6.27 -6.91 -9.70
N MET A 11 6.05 -7.91 -8.85
CA MET A 11 5.21 -9.07 -9.18
C MET A 11 3.82 -8.60 -9.57
N GLN A 12 3.30 -9.15 -10.67
CA GLN A 12 1.94 -8.90 -11.10
C GLN A 12 0.99 -9.80 -10.31
N THR A 13 -0.13 -9.22 -9.88
CA THR A 13 -1.15 -9.91 -9.09
C THR A 13 -2.51 -9.67 -9.72
N ALA A 14 -3.25 -10.74 -10.00
CA ALA A 14 -4.60 -10.68 -10.55
C ALA A 14 -5.61 -11.36 -9.58
N PRO A 15 -6.79 -10.75 -9.34
CA PRO A 15 -7.78 -11.25 -8.39
C PRO A 15 -8.60 -12.42 -8.98
N THR A 16 -7.94 -13.55 -9.21
CA THR A 16 -8.55 -14.84 -9.60
C THR A 16 -8.75 -15.73 -8.38
N SER A 17 -9.38 -16.90 -8.56
CA SER A 17 -9.56 -17.91 -7.51
C SER A 17 -8.95 -19.25 -7.93
N PRO A 18 -7.78 -19.65 -7.40
CA PRO A 18 -6.90 -18.90 -6.48
C PRO A 18 -6.22 -17.70 -7.17
N VAL A 19 -5.75 -16.74 -6.37
CA VAL A 19 -5.08 -15.50 -6.85
C VAL A 19 -3.91 -15.86 -7.76
N SER A 20 -3.84 -15.22 -8.92
CA SER A 20 -2.77 -15.44 -9.91
C SER A 20 -1.63 -14.46 -9.69
N TYR A 21 -0.43 -15.01 -9.55
CA TYR A 21 0.82 -14.31 -9.39
C TYR A 21 1.72 -14.56 -10.59
N ALA A 22 2.32 -13.51 -11.12
CA ALA A 22 3.31 -13.62 -12.18
C ALA A 22 4.58 -12.82 -11.86
N MET A 23 5.74 -13.48 -11.98
CA MET A 23 7.04 -12.85 -11.86
C MET A 23 7.37 -12.14 -13.16
N THR A 24 7.76 -10.87 -13.06
CA THR A 24 8.20 -10.06 -14.19
C THR A 24 9.72 -9.95 -14.17
N LEU A 25 10.36 -10.36 -15.26
CA LEU A 25 11.80 -10.29 -15.50
C LEU A 25 12.05 -9.57 -16.82
N SER A 26 12.13 -8.23 -16.79
CA SER A 26 12.16 -7.41 -18.01
C SER A 26 11.00 -7.79 -18.95
N ASP A 27 11.30 -8.32 -20.14
CA ASP A 27 10.28 -8.68 -21.14
C ASP A 27 9.59 -10.04 -20.87
N ALA A 28 10.04 -10.80 -19.86
CA ALA A 28 9.47 -12.09 -19.53
C ALA A 28 8.45 -11.99 -18.38
N VAL A 29 7.26 -12.55 -18.58
CA VAL A 29 6.23 -12.71 -17.55
C VAL A 29 6.02 -14.20 -17.29
N LEU A 30 6.30 -14.64 -16.05
CA LEU A 30 6.29 -16.05 -15.66
C LEU A 30 5.13 -16.32 -14.69
N PRO A 31 4.14 -17.16 -15.03
CA PRO A 31 3.03 -17.48 -14.13
C PRO A 31 3.55 -18.34 -12.97
N LEU A 32 3.67 -17.75 -11.77
CA LEU A 32 4.29 -18.39 -10.61
C LEU A 32 3.44 -19.51 -10.01
N ASN A 33 2.11 -19.42 -10.12
CA ASN A 33 1.21 -20.44 -9.59
C ASN A 33 1.53 -21.85 -10.11
N ALA A 34 1.94 -21.95 -11.38
CA ALA A 34 2.29 -23.24 -12.00
C ALA A 34 3.55 -23.90 -11.39
N TYR A 35 4.39 -23.11 -10.70
CA TYR A 35 5.63 -23.57 -10.08
C TYR A 35 5.49 -23.88 -8.58
N LEU A 36 4.28 -23.77 -8.01
CA LEU A 36 4.04 -24.16 -6.62
C LEU A 36 4.36 -25.65 -6.41
N GLY A 37 5.05 -25.95 -5.31
CA GLY A 37 5.53 -27.31 -5.00
C GLY A 37 6.77 -27.75 -5.79
N GLN A 38 7.27 -26.93 -6.73
CA GLN A 38 8.48 -27.23 -7.49
C GLN A 38 9.72 -26.60 -6.85
N ARG A 39 10.90 -27.16 -7.16
CA ARG A 39 12.19 -26.59 -6.73
C ARG A 39 12.62 -25.52 -7.73
N LEU A 40 12.73 -24.28 -7.26
CA LEU A 40 13.23 -23.15 -8.02
C LEU A 40 14.65 -22.75 -7.57
N THR A 41 15.45 -22.27 -8.51
CA THR A 41 16.76 -21.66 -8.24
C THR A 41 16.72 -20.21 -8.69
N LEU A 42 16.97 -19.29 -7.75
CA LEU A 42 17.10 -17.87 -8.02
C LEU A 42 18.57 -17.48 -7.87
N THR A 43 19.15 -16.85 -8.90
CA THR A 43 20.54 -16.40 -8.88
C THR A 43 20.60 -14.90 -9.06
N PHE A 44 21.09 -14.19 -8.03
CA PHE A 44 21.32 -12.75 -8.12
C PHE A 44 22.56 -12.45 -8.97
N THR A 45 22.39 -11.60 -9.97
CA THR A 45 23.45 -11.30 -10.96
C THR A 45 24.47 -10.27 -10.48
N GLY A 46 24.27 -9.68 -9.29
CA GLY A 46 25.10 -8.60 -8.76
C GLY A 46 24.77 -7.22 -9.34
N ARG A 47 23.71 -7.09 -10.15
CA ARG A 47 23.27 -5.83 -10.74
C ARG A 47 21.92 -5.42 -10.20
N GLU A 48 21.81 -4.14 -9.84
CA GLU A 48 20.58 -3.51 -9.39
C GLU A 48 20.37 -2.22 -10.18
N PHE A 49 19.11 -1.85 -10.34
CA PHE A 49 18.70 -0.72 -11.16
C PHE A 49 17.77 0.19 -10.38
N CYS A 50 17.88 1.50 -10.61
CA CYS A 50 16.96 2.48 -10.05
C CYS A 50 15.56 2.23 -10.63
N THR A 51 14.56 2.03 -9.77
CA THR A 51 13.17 1.82 -10.18
C THR A 51 12.57 3.02 -10.91
N GLN A 52 13.09 4.24 -10.67
CA GLN A 52 12.59 5.45 -11.31
C GLN A 52 13.27 5.77 -12.65
N CYS A 53 14.60 5.64 -12.74
CA CYS A 53 15.34 6.09 -13.93
C CYS A 53 16.16 4.99 -14.61
N GLY A 54 16.07 3.75 -14.15
CA GLY A 54 16.71 2.58 -14.78
C GLY A 54 18.24 2.52 -14.69
N ARG A 55 18.92 3.50 -14.08
CA ARG A 55 20.39 3.46 -13.98
C ARG A 55 20.88 2.35 -13.06
N VAL A 56 22.05 1.78 -13.34
CA VAL A 56 22.71 0.83 -12.45
C VAL A 56 23.08 1.52 -11.13
N VAL A 57 22.78 0.89 -10.00
CA VAL A 57 23.07 1.40 -8.66
C VAL A 57 23.93 0.42 -7.86
N LYS A 58 24.90 0.97 -7.11
CA LYS A 58 25.71 0.21 -6.14
C LYS A 58 25.14 0.27 -4.71
N LYS A 59 24.32 1.29 -4.44
CA LYS A 59 23.62 1.50 -3.18
C LYS A 59 22.21 2.00 -3.50
N ARG A 60 21.23 1.37 -2.86
CA ARG A 60 19.82 1.69 -2.98
C ARG A 60 19.33 2.53 -1.80
N PHE A 61 18.34 3.37 -2.07
CA PHE A 61 17.63 4.14 -1.05
C PHE A 61 16.13 3.89 -1.20
N GLN A 62 15.43 3.63 -0.09
CA GLN A 62 13.98 3.35 -0.05
C GLN A 62 13.56 2.28 -1.07
N ASP A 63 12.62 2.59 -1.97
CA ASP A 63 12.07 1.71 -3.02
C ASP A 63 13.04 1.49 -4.19
N ALA A 64 14.30 1.21 -3.88
CA ALA A 64 15.38 0.98 -4.84
C ALA A 64 15.74 2.19 -5.73
N TYR A 65 15.70 3.40 -5.20
CA TYR A 65 16.14 4.60 -5.92
C TYR A 65 17.66 4.78 -5.92
N CYS A 66 18.17 5.42 -6.98
CA CYS A 66 19.50 6.04 -6.98
C CYS A 66 19.48 7.33 -6.14
N TYR A 67 20.66 7.82 -5.74
CA TYR A 67 20.74 9.00 -4.87
C TYR A 67 20.02 10.25 -5.42
N PRO A 68 20.14 10.63 -6.71
CA PRO A 68 19.36 11.75 -7.25
C PRO A 68 17.84 11.58 -7.16
N CYS A 69 17.30 10.43 -7.59
CA CYS A 69 15.85 10.17 -7.49
C CYS A 69 15.39 10.11 -6.03
N PHE A 70 16.25 9.62 -5.12
CA PHE A 70 15.97 9.65 -3.69
C PHE A 70 15.86 11.08 -3.14
N LEU A 71 16.72 12.02 -3.59
CA LEU A 71 16.63 13.42 -3.18
C LEU A 71 15.30 14.06 -3.62
N GLU A 72 14.79 13.73 -4.81
CA GLU A 72 13.47 14.17 -5.27
C GLU A 72 12.35 13.61 -4.38
N VAL A 73 12.41 12.34 -3.99
CA VAL A 73 11.44 11.76 -3.04
C VAL A 73 11.56 12.38 -1.64
N GLN A 74 12.78 12.68 -1.19
CA GLN A 74 13.02 13.38 0.08
C GLN A 74 12.48 14.80 0.08
N ALA A 75 12.44 15.47 -1.07
CA ALA A 75 11.79 16.78 -1.20
C ALA A 75 10.30 16.73 -0.82
N CYS A 76 9.65 15.55 -0.91
CA CYS A 76 8.30 15.35 -0.40
C CYS A 76 8.19 15.31 1.14
N GLY A 77 9.27 15.55 1.89
CA GLY A 77 9.21 15.81 3.34
C GLY A 77 8.70 14.63 4.18
N LEU A 78 9.13 13.41 3.87
CA LEU A 78 8.70 12.15 4.51
C LEU A 78 7.22 11.78 4.30
N CYS A 79 6.41 12.58 3.59
CA CYS A 79 4.98 12.28 3.42
C CYS A 79 4.71 11.01 2.61
N MET A 80 5.72 10.51 1.90
CA MET A 80 5.67 9.23 1.22
C MET A 80 5.63 8.04 2.19
N ILE A 81 6.17 8.19 3.40
CA ILE A 81 6.14 7.18 4.47
C ILE A 81 5.02 7.49 5.47
N HIS A 82 4.85 8.78 5.76
CA HIS A 82 3.92 9.32 6.75
C HIS A 82 2.92 10.25 6.07
N PRO A 83 1.85 9.70 5.44
CA PRO A 83 0.93 10.51 4.65
C PRO A 83 0.25 11.62 5.46
N GLU A 84 0.08 11.43 6.76
CA GLU A 84 -0.44 12.41 7.73
C GLU A 84 0.47 13.65 7.88
N ARG A 85 1.73 13.55 7.46
CA ARG A 85 2.72 14.65 7.48
C ARG A 85 2.80 15.42 6.17
N CYS A 86 1.93 15.13 5.21
CA CYS A 86 1.95 15.82 3.92
C CYS A 86 1.71 17.32 4.08
N CYS A 87 2.54 18.11 3.40
CA CYS A 87 2.48 19.56 3.43
C CYS A 87 1.47 20.15 2.45
N ILE A 88 0.89 19.34 1.55
CA ILE A 88 0.03 19.81 0.44
C ILE A 88 -1.15 20.67 0.93
N GLU A 89 -1.80 20.27 2.02
CA GLU A 89 -2.88 21.07 2.60
C GLU A 89 -2.38 22.10 3.62
N LYS A 90 -1.23 21.89 4.27
CA LYS A 90 -0.72 22.79 5.33
C LYS A 90 -0.04 24.04 4.76
N THR A 91 1.06 23.85 4.04
CA THR A 91 1.94 24.94 3.57
C THR A 91 2.01 25.05 2.05
N GLY A 92 1.35 24.15 1.33
CA GLY A 92 1.57 23.97 -0.11
C GLY A 92 2.81 23.11 -0.37
N CYS A 93 2.79 22.40 -1.49
CA CYS A 93 3.85 21.48 -1.89
C CYS A 93 4.11 21.63 -3.39
N ASP A 94 5.37 21.53 -3.82
CA ASP A 94 5.71 21.61 -5.25
C ASP A 94 5.32 20.31 -5.95
N VAL A 95 4.08 20.27 -6.45
CA VAL A 95 3.48 19.09 -7.08
C VAL A 95 4.05 18.77 -8.46
N THR A 96 5.00 19.56 -8.98
CA THR A 96 5.55 19.36 -10.33
C THR A 96 6.48 18.14 -10.43
N GLN A 97 7.03 17.66 -9.31
CA GLN A 97 7.89 16.49 -9.30
C GLN A 97 7.07 15.20 -9.37
N TRP A 98 7.57 14.19 -10.08
CA TRP A 98 6.91 12.88 -10.23
C TRP A 98 6.57 12.23 -8.89
N ALA A 99 7.35 12.48 -7.84
CA ALA A 99 7.15 11.92 -6.51
C ALA A 99 5.81 12.38 -5.88
N HIS A 100 5.28 13.54 -6.30
CA HIS A 100 4.00 14.09 -5.84
C HIS A 100 2.76 13.58 -6.58
N ALA A 101 2.94 12.89 -7.71
CA ALA A 101 1.81 12.36 -8.50
C ALA A 101 0.91 11.40 -7.70
N SER A 102 1.42 10.84 -6.60
CA SER A 102 0.66 9.95 -5.72
C SER A 102 -0.13 10.66 -4.61
N CYS A 103 0.06 11.96 -4.39
CA CYS A 103 -0.51 12.66 -3.23
C CYS A 103 -1.94 13.15 -3.49
N GLY A 104 -2.19 13.77 -4.64
CA GLY A 104 -3.47 14.41 -4.98
C GLY A 104 -4.50 13.52 -5.66
N VAL A 105 -4.40 12.20 -5.50
CA VAL A 105 -5.34 11.24 -6.12
C VAL A 105 -6.28 10.64 -5.07
N PRO A 106 -7.48 10.16 -5.46
CA PRO A 106 -8.39 9.53 -4.54
C PRO A 106 -7.82 8.31 -3.82
N HIS A 107 -8.07 8.25 -2.51
CA HIS A 107 -7.67 7.15 -1.64
C HIS A 107 -8.86 6.60 -0.87
N VAL A 108 -8.68 5.39 -0.36
CA VAL A 108 -9.56 4.80 0.65
C VAL A 108 -8.78 4.48 1.92
N VAL A 109 -9.47 4.57 3.06
CA VAL A 109 -9.07 3.94 4.32
C VAL A 109 -9.83 2.62 4.42
N TYR A 110 -9.11 1.55 4.74
CA TYR A 110 -9.67 0.19 4.81
C TYR A 110 -9.20 -0.56 6.05
N LEU A 111 -10.04 -1.49 6.51
CA LEU A 111 -9.64 -2.55 7.43
C LEU A 111 -9.15 -3.73 6.63
N ALA A 112 -8.14 -4.44 7.14
CA ALA A 112 -7.72 -5.69 6.56
C ALA A 112 -7.37 -6.70 7.66
N ASN A 113 -7.57 -7.98 7.35
CA ASN A 113 -7.11 -9.08 8.16
C ASN A 113 -6.07 -9.86 7.35
N SER A 114 -4.82 -9.83 7.79
CA SER A 114 -3.70 -10.59 7.19
C SER A 114 -3.06 -11.52 8.20
N SER A 115 -2.85 -11.05 9.43
CA SER A 115 -2.35 -11.85 10.56
C SER A 115 -2.98 -11.36 11.87
N GLY A 116 -4.18 -10.78 11.76
CA GLY A 116 -4.74 -9.81 12.70
C GLY A 116 -5.26 -8.57 11.96
N LEU A 117 -6.16 -7.86 12.65
CA LEU A 117 -6.78 -6.63 12.18
C LEU A 117 -5.74 -5.51 12.03
N LYS A 118 -5.82 -4.77 10.92
CA LYS A 118 -5.08 -3.54 10.67
C LYS A 118 -5.94 -2.50 9.97
N VAL A 119 -5.56 -1.24 10.13
CA VAL A 119 -6.05 -0.12 9.33
C VAL A 119 -4.96 0.24 8.33
N GLY A 120 -5.32 0.51 7.08
CA GLY A 120 -4.39 1.01 6.08
C GLY A 120 -5.06 1.92 5.07
N ILE A 121 -4.23 2.55 4.24
CA ILE A 121 -4.68 3.40 3.13
C ILE A 121 -4.19 2.87 1.79
N THR A 122 -4.95 3.12 0.74
CA THR A 122 -4.51 2.85 -0.63
C THR A 122 -5.23 3.74 -1.63
N ARG A 123 -4.65 3.87 -2.83
CA ARG A 123 -5.30 4.54 -3.94
C ARG A 123 -6.52 3.75 -4.37
N VAL A 124 -7.57 4.43 -4.83
CA VAL A 124 -8.78 3.76 -5.34
C VAL A 124 -8.42 2.74 -6.43
N SER A 125 -7.55 3.13 -7.37
CA SER A 125 -7.08 2.31 -8.49
C SER A 125 -6.17 1.13 -8.12
N GLN A 126 -5.81 0.94 -6.84
CA GLN A 126 -4.97 -0.16 -6.38
C GLN A 126 -5.75 -1.22 -5.61
N GLN A 127 -7.08 -1.10 -5.54
CA GLN A 127 -7.96 -2.13 -5.01
C GLN A 127 -8.31 -3.13 -6.12
N PRO A 128 -8.26 -4.46 -5.88
CA PRO A 128 -7.87 -5.15 -4.64
C PRO A 128 -6.37 -5.48 -4.56
N THR A 129 -5.56 -5.15 -5.57
CA THR A 129 -4.13 -5.51 -5.67
C THR A 129 -3.34 -5.23 -4.40
N ARG A 130 -3.56 -4.09 -3.74
CA ARG A 130 -2.86 -3.71 -2.52
C ARG A 130 -3.14 -4.64 -1.33
N TRP A 131 -4.34 -5.23 -1.26
CA TRP A 131 -4.71 -6.18 -0.20
C TRP A 131 -4.05 -7.53 -0.44
N LEU A 132 -4.05 -7.97 -1.70
CA LEU A 132 -3.40 -9.20 -2.14
C LEU A 132 -1.88 -9.14 -1.93
N ASP A 133 -1.25 -8.02 -2.28
CA ASP A 133 0.19 -7.77 -2.07
C ASP A 133 0.58 -7.84 -0.57
N GLN A 134 -0.37 -7.59 0.33
CA GLN A 134 -0.15 -7.66 1.77
C GLN A 134 -0.60 -8.99 2.40
N GLY A 135 -1.04 -9.95 1.59
CA GLY A 135 -1.57 -11.24 2.06
C GLY A 135 -2.80 -11.11 2.95
N ALA A 136 -3.66 -10.12 2.69
CA ALA A 136 -4.92 -10.00 3.41
C ALA A 136 -5.88 -11.12 2.97
N ILE A 137 -6.42 -11.86 3.95
CA ILE A 137 -7.49 -12.85 3.72
C ILE A 137 -8.86 -12.18 3.59
N ALA A 138 -9.00 -10.98 4.15
CA ALA A 138 -10.18 -10.14 4.01
C ALA A 138 -9.76 -8.66 4.08
N ALA A 139 -10.49 -7.81 3.36
CA ALA A 139 -10.34 -6.36 3.44
C ALA A 139 -11.70 -5.68 3.27
N LEU A 140 -11.87 -4.53 3.92
CA LEU A 140 -13.09 -3.73 3.91
C LEU A 140 -12.73 -2.24 3.83
N PRO A 141 -12.84 -1.61 2.65
CA PRO A 141 -12.88 -0.15 2.54
C PRO A 141 -14.04 0.41 3.35
N PHE A 142 -13.80 1.50 4.08
CA PHE A 142 -14.84 2.13 4.88
C PHE A 142 -14.84 3.65 4.81
N LEU A 143 -13.79 4.27 4.27
CA LEU A 143 -13.75 5.71 3.98
C LEU A 143 -13.15 5.94 2.59
N TRP A 144 -13.74 6.88 1.86
CA TRP A 144 -13.17 7.49 0.67
C TRP A 144 -12.73 8.92 0.97
N VAL A 145 -11.61 9.33 0.39
CA VAL A 145 -11.06 10.68 0.49
C VAL A 145 -10.43 11.13 -0.83
N PRO A 146 -10.44 12.44 -1.14
CA PRO A 146 -9.92 12.98 -2.39
C PRO A 146 -8.40 12.89 -2.51
N ASN A 147 -7.67 12.85 -1.39
CA ASN A 147 -6.21 12.88 -1.41
C ASN A 147 -5.59 12.03 -0.31
N ARG A 148 -4.29 11.78 -0.45
CA ARG A 148 -3.51 10.91 0.43
C ARG A 148 -3.30 11.49 1.83
N TYR A 149 -3.24 12.81 1.97
CA TYR A 149 -3.05 13.47 3.27
C TYR A 149 -4.23 13.19 4.19
N GLN A 150 -5.44 13.42 3.69
CA GLN A 150 -6.68 13.14 4.43
C GLN A 150 -6.77 11.66 4.81
N ALA A 151 -6.38 10.77 3.89
CA ALA A 151 -6.33 9.33 4.17
C ALA A 151 -5.40 9.03 5.35
N GLY A 152 -4.19 9.60 5.37
CA GLY A 152 -3.21 9.40 6.44
C GLY A 152 -3.68 9.97 7.78
N GLN A 153 -4.26 11.17 7.79
CA GLN A 153 -4.81 11.79 9.00
C GLN A 153 -5.91 10.92 9.61
N LEU A 154 -6.85 10.44 8.78
CA LEU A 154 -7.91 9.53 9.24
C LEU A 154 -7.34 8.16 9.65
N GLU A 155 -6.38 7.59 8.91
CA GLU A 155 -5.69 6.35 9.27
C GLU A 155 -5.11 6.43 10.69
N VAL A 156 -4.45 7.54 11.04
CA VAL A 156 -3.89 7.76 12.38
C VAL A 156 -4.97 7.76 13.45
N VAL A 157 -6.12 8.40 13.19
CA VAL A 157 -7.26 8.40 14.13
C VAL A 157 -7.72 6.97 14.42
N PHE A 158 -7.85 6.11 13.40
CA PHE A 158 -8.27 4.72 13.61
C PHE A 158 -7.16 3.83 14.21
N LYS A 159 -5.89 4.10 13.90
CA LYS A 159 -4.74 3.32 14.38
C LYS A 159 -4.54 3.37 15.89
N THR A 160 -5.06 4.39 16.59
CA THR A 160 -4.99 4.46 18.06
C THR A 160 -5.66 3.26 18.75
N HIS A 161 -6.59 2.59 18.06
CA HIS A 161 -7.35 1.46 18.59
C HIS A 161 -7.06 0.11 17.90
N VAL A 162 -6.05 0.05 17.02
CA VAL A 162 -5.68 -1.15 16.24
C VAL A 162 -4.18 -1.39 16.28
N ALA A 163 -3.75 -2.64 16.24
CA ALA A 163 -2.33 -2.98 16.19
C ALA A 163 -1.68 -2.51 14.87
N ASP A 164 -0.61 -1.71 14.97
CA ASP A 164 0.07 -1.09 13.82
C ASP A 164 1.02 -2.06 13.07
N LYS A 165 1.33 -3.24 13.63
CA LYS A 165 2.37 -4.13 13.08
C LYS A 165 1.82 -5.46 12.59
N THR A 166 2.08 -5.75 11.32
CA THR A 166 1.82 -7.08 10.74
C THR A 166 2.84 -8.09 11.27
N ASN A 167 2.37 -9.19 11.85
CA ASN A 167 3.23 -10.30 12.26
C ASN A 167 3.49 -11.20 11.04
N TRP A 168 4.57 -10.89 10.31
CA TRP A 168 4.93 -11.58 9.06
C TRP A 168 5.13 -13.09 9.25
N ARG A 169 5.52 -13.56 10.46
CA ARG A 169 5.63 -14.99 10.73
C ARG A 169 4.27 -15.67 10.71
N ARG A 170 3.26 -15.08 11.37
CA ARG A 170 1.88 -15.59 11.35
C ARG A 170 1.27 -15.54 9.95
N LEU A 171 1.58 -14.49 9.18
CA LEU A 171 1.17 -14.36 7.78
C LEU A 171 1.66 -15.55 6.93
N LEU A 172 2.95 -15.89 7.03
CA LEU A 172 3.54 -16.99 6.25
C LEU A 172 3.04 -18.37 6.69
N LEU A 173 2.61 -18.51 7.95
CA LEU A 173 2.04 -19.75 8.46
C LEU A 173 0.55 -19.92 8.08
N GLY A 174 -0.11 -18.88 7.56
CA GLY A 174 -1.52 -18.93 7.16
C GLY A 174 -2.52 -19.05 8.31
N VAL A 175 -2.11 -18.69 9.55
CA VAL A 175 -2.90 -18.90 10.78
C VAL A 175 -3.65 -17.62 11.20
N ALA A 176 -4.19 -16.88 10.24
CA ALA A 176 -4.98 -15.70 10.56
C ALA A 176 -6.40 -16.14 10.93
N GLU A 177 -6.76 -15.94 12.20
CA GLU A 177 -8.14 -16.15 12.63
C GLU A 177 -9.08 -15.22 11.86
N PRO A 178 -10.25 -15.70 11.40
CA PRO A 178 -11.27 -14.85 10.81
C PRO A 178 -11.66 -13.70 11.73
N VAL A 179 -11.85 -12.51 11.17
CA VAL A 179 -12.29 -11.31 11.88
C VAL A 179 -13.49 -10.74 11.14
N ASP A 180 -14.57 -10.45 11.86
CA ASP A 180 -15.70 -9.71 11.31
C ASP A 180 -15.31 -8.24 11.13
N LEU A 181 -14.88 -7.90 9.91
CA LEU A 181 -14.45 -6.55 9.57
C LEU A 181 -15.60 -5.53 9.64
N MET A 182 -16.85 -5.95 9.47
CA MET A 182 -18.00 -5.04 9.55
C MET A 182 -18.28 -4.67 11.00
N ALA A 183 -18.35 -5.67 11.89
CA ALA A 183 -18.51 -5.42 13.32
C ALA A 183 -17.37 -4.55 13.87
N GLU A 184 -16.15 -4.82 13.41
CA GLU A 184 -14.97 -4.09 13.85
C GLU A 184 -14.92 -2.65 13.31
N ARG A 185 -15.40 -2.42 12.08
CA ARG A 185 -15.62 -1.07 11.54
C ARG A 185 -16.57 -0.29 12.44
N GLU A 186 -17.73 -0.87 12.80
CA GLU A 186 -18.71 -0.19 13.65
C GLU A 186 -18.15 0.10 15.05
N ARG A 187 -17.44 -0.88 15.64
CA ARG A 187 -16.76 -0.72 16.94
C ARG A 187 -15.77 0.44 16.91
N LEU A 188 -14.88 0.46 15.91
CA LEU A 188 -13.88 1.52 15.77
C LEU A 188 -14.54 2.87 15.49
N TRP A 189 -15.54 2.92 14.62
CA TRP A 189 -16.28 4.15 14.31
C TRP A 189 -16.91 4.76 15.56
N ALA A 190 -17.53 3.95 16.41
CA ALA A 190 -18.12 4.42 17.66
C ALA A 190 -17.07 5.02 18.61
N LEU A 191 -15.86 4.46 18.65
CA LEU A 191 -14.78 4.92 19.51
C LEU A 191 -14.18 6.26 19.07
N VAL A 192 -14.12 6.52 17.76
CA VAL A 192 -13.39 7.69 17.21
C VAL A 192 -14.28 8.70 16.49
N SER A 193 -15.61 8.60 16.62
CA SER A 193 -16.56 9.43 15.87
C SER A 193 -16.31 10.93 16.03
N GLY A 194 -16.06 11.40 17.27
CA GLY A 194 -15.74 12.80 17.53
C GLY A 194 -14.39 13.23 16.96
N GLU A 195 -13.37 12.37 17.07
CA GLU A 195 -12.03 12.62 16.53
C GLU A 195 -12.02 12.71 15.00
N ILE A 196 -12.86 11.92 14.32
CA ILE A 196 -13.03 12.00 12.87
C ILE A 196 -13.55 13.38 12.49
N GLU A 197 -14.60 13.88 13.15
CA GLU A 197 -15.19 15.19 12.83
C GLU A 197 -14.18 16.33 13.08
N VAL A 198 -13.48 16.30 14.21
CA VAL A 198 -12.42 17.27 14.53
C VAL A 198 -11.30 17.22 13.48
N CYS A 199 -10.87 16.02 13.09
CA CYS A 199 -9.85 15.83 12.07
C CYS A 199 -10.31 16.36 10.71
N ALA A 200 -11.51 15.99 10.29
CA ALA A 200 -12.13 16.40 9.04
C ALA A 200 -12.30 17.92 8.92
N ALA A 201 -12.62 18.60 10.02
CA ALA A 201 -12.74 20.05 10.05
C ALA A 201 -11.41 20.80 9.75
N THR A 202 -10.26 20.11 9.85
CA THR A 202 -8.96 20.68 9.48
C THR A 202 -8.66 20.64 7.99
N PHE A 203 -9.43 19.87 7.22
CA PHE A 203 -9.17 19.68 5.80
C PHE A 203 -9.62 20.88 4.99
N LYS A 204 -8.82 21.27 3.99
CA LYS A 204 -9.21 22.34 3.06
C LYS A 204 -10.33 21.88 2.12
N ASP A 205 -10.30 20.60 1.73
CA ASP A 205 -11.32 19.99 0.87
C ASP A 205 -12.26 19.13 1.72
N ALA A 206 -13.54 19.46 1.76
CA ALA A 206 -14.57 18.76 2.55
C ALA A 206 -14.98 17.38 2.00
N GLY A 207 -14.23 16.84 1.05
CA GLY A 207 -14.67 15.75 0.16
C GLY A 207 -14.56 14.33 0.71
N TRP A 208 -14.60 14.06 2.02
CA TRP A 208 -14.53 12.67 2.50
C TRP A 208 -15.92 12.03 2.62
N THR A 209 -16.00 10.70 2.49
CA THR A 209 -17.28 9.97 2.53
C THR A 209 -17.11 8.64 3.24
N ARG A 210 -18.00 8.35 4.21
CA ARG A 210 -18.11 7.03 4.81
C ARG A 210 -18.73 6.07 3.79
N LEU A 211 -18.05 4.95 3.55
CA LEU A 211 -18.54 3.90 2.67
C LEU A 211 -19.43 2.95 3.47
N THR A 212 -20.72 2.89 3.10
CA THR A 212 -21.72 2.03 3.74
C THR A 212 -21.79 0.65 3.09
N GLU A 213 -21.49 0.55 1.79
CA GLU A 213 -21.47 -0.69 1.03
C GLU A 213 -20.05 -1.22 0.84
N THR A 214 -19.93 -2.56 0.80
CA THR A 214 -18.69 -3.21 0.38
C THR A 214 -18.49 -2.91 -1.11
N ILE A 215 -17.45 -2.15 -1.45
CA ILE A 215 -17.00 -2.07 -2.85
C ILE A 215 -16.55 -3.50 -3.21
N ARG A 216 -17.39 -4.21 -3.96
CA ARG A 216 -17.12 -5.59 -4.43
C ARG A 216 -16.02 -5.60 -5.49
#